data_AF-A0A2T4DAD7-F1
#
_entry.id   AF-A0A2T4DAD7-F1
#
_cell.length_a   1.000
_cell.length_b   1.000
_cell.length_c   1.000
_cell.angle_alpha   90.00
_cell.angle_beta   90.00
_cell.angle_gamma   90.00
#
_symmetry.space_group_name_H-M   'P 1'
#
loop_
_entity.id
_entity.type
_entity.pdbx_description
1 polymer ?
#
loop_
_entity_poly.entity_id
_entity_poly.type
_entity_poly.pdbx_seq_one_letter_code
_entity_poly.pdbx_strand_id
1 'polypeptide(L)'
;MSFNKLFTYTLLLATVLLLQNTAQAQSFKKKKNKGNFAEDFLKTQWWLGIRGGINFTNVTPINRFSGFNPVNYSEESLEKEYKSFENPGFNIGMDITFYHAGFSISTFPSFFIHNLGYESNRLWEGDAAADRYETKYSVDQSITFIDLPVAVKYDILKNKVRPFVMAGAFYSFKFAANKEVN
;
A
#
# COMPACT_ATOMS: atom_id res chain seq x y z
N MET A 1 -16.59 32.89 15.44
CA MET A 1 -16.35 31.73 14.53
C MET A 1 -16.00 32.14 13.08
N SER A 2 -15.49 33.36 12.82
CA SER A 2 -15.12 33.82 11.46
C SER A 2 -13.61 33.84 11.18
N PHE A 3 -12.75 33.71 12.20
CA PHE A 3 -11.29 33.84 12.08
C PHE A 3 -10.68 32.70 11.25
N ASN A 4 -11.20 31.48 11.38
CA ASN A 4 -10.72 30.32 10.62
C ASN A 4 -10.99 30.44 9.12
N LYS A 5 -12.10 31.07 8.72
CA LYS A 5 -12.44 31.24 7.30
C LYS A 5 -11.51 32.26 6.63
N LEU A 6 -11.22 33.36 7.32
CA LEU A 6 -10.29 34.38 6.81
C LEU A 6 -8.88 33.79 6.61
N PHE A 7 -8.42 32.96 7.55
CA PHE A 7 -7.12 32.28 7.46
C PHE A 7 -7.09 31.24 6.34
N THR A 8 -8.19 30.52 6.08
CA THR A 8 -8.24 29.59 4.94
C THR A 8 -8.22 30.33 3.61
N TYR A 9 -8.94 31.45 3.49
CA TYR A 9 -8.94 32.24 2.25
C TYR A 9 -7.59 32.91 1.97
N THR A 10 -6.87 33.38 2.98
CA THR A 10 -5.51 33.93 2.79
C THR A 10 -4.50 32.85 2.41
N LEU A 11 -4.61 31.64 2.99
CA LEU A 11 -3.75 30.51 2.62
C LEU A 11 -3.99 30.06 1.16
N LEU A 12 -5.26 30.07 0.73
CA LEU A 12 -5.67 29.69 -0.62
C LEU A 12 -5.26 30.75 -1.66
N LEU A 13 -5.34 32.03 -1.30
CA LEU A 13 -4.86 33.12 -2.16
C LEU A 13 -3.32 33.10 -2.30
N ALA A 14 -2.60 32.81 -1.21
CA ALA A 14 -1.14 32.69 -1.24
C ALA A 14 -0.67 31.51 -2.10
N THR A 15 -1.37 30.38 -2.08
CA THR A 15 -1.06 29.22 -2.94
C THR A 15 -1.35 29.49 -4.41
N VAL A 16 -2.43 30.22 -4.74
CA VAL A 16 -2.71 30.63 -6.13
C VAL A 16 -1.64 31.60 -6.66
N LEU A 17 -1.16 32.54 -5.85
CA LEU A 17 -0.10 33.48 -6.25
C LEU A 17 1.26 32.80 -6.44
N LEU A 18 1.58 31.78 -5.64
CA LEU A 18 2.81 31.00 -5.80
C LEU A 18 2.80 30.13 -7.08
N LEU A 19 1.64 29.67 -7.54
CA LEU A 19 1.48 28.92 -8.79
C LEU A 19 1.64 29.78 -10.05
N GLN A 20 1.42 31.09 -9.96
CA GLN A 20 1.56 31.99 -11.12
C GLN A 20 3.02 32.27 -11.49
N ASN A 21 3.95 32.15 -10.54
CA ASN A 21 5.38 32.43 -10.78
C ASN A 21 6.15 31.28 -11.47
N THR A 22 5.53 30.11 -11.68
CA THR A 22 6.17 29.03 -12.45
C THR A 22 5.92 29.10 -13.96
N ALA A 23 5.22 30.12 -14.46
CA ALA A 23 4.80 30.22 -15.85
C ALA A 23 5.77 30.97 -16.80
N GLN A 24 6.91 31.49 -16.32
CA GLN A 24 7.90 32.15 -17.18
C GLN A 24 9.30 31.51 -17.10
N ALA A 25 9.38 30.21 -17.38
CA ALA A 25 10.61 29.67 -17.95
C ALA A 25 10.60 29.98 -19.46
N GLN A 26 11.24 31.08 -19.86
CA GLN A 26 11.50 31.36 -21.27
C GLN A 26 12.35 30.23 -21.84
N SER A 27 11.70 29.35 -22.61
CA SER A 27 12.37 28.36 -23.45
C SER A 27 13.20 29.11 -24.49
N PHE A 28 14.51 29.21 -24.27
CA PHE A 28 15.43 29.50 -25.35
C PHE A 28 15.22 28.43 -26.43
N LYS A 29 14.63 28.83 -27.57
CA LYS A 29 14.48 27.98 -28.75
C LYS A 29 15.88 27.56 -29.21
N LYS A 30 16.32 26.38 -28.79
CA LYS A 30 17.50 25.72 -29.35
C LYS A 30 17.29 25.59 -30.86
N LYS A 31 18.30 25.99 -31.64
CA LYS A 31 18.35 25.75 -33.08
C LYS A 31 18.06 24.26 -33.32
N LYS A 32 17.09 23.99 -34.20
CA LYS A 32 16.66 22.65 -34.60
C LYS A 32 17.82 21.99 -35.36
N ASN A 33 18.69 21.29 -34.63
CA ASN A 33 19.70 20.44 -35.24
C ASN A 33 19.00 19.26 -35.93
N LYS A 34 19.45 18.95 -37.15
CA LYS A 34 19.00 17.78 -37.91
C LYS A 34 19.18 16.52 -37.05
N GLY A 35 18.08 15.81 -36.78
CA GLY A 35 18.04 14.45 -36.21
C GLY A 35 18.94 14.23 -35.00
N ASN A 36 18.55 14.75 -33.83
CA ASN A 36 19.29 14.52 -32.60
C ASN A 36 19.03 13.06 -32.15
N PHE A 37 19.89 12.12 -32.56
CA PHE A 37 19.80 10.70 -32.16
C PHE A 37 19.60 10.51 -30.65
N ALA A 38 20.20 11.39 -29.85
CA ALA A 38 20.02 11.43 -28.40
C ALA A 38 18.57 11.74 -27.97
N GLU A 39 17.86 12.63 -28.67
CA GLU A 39 16.45 12.92 -28.38
C GLU A 39 15.55 11.76 -28.78
N ASP A 40 15.84 11.07 -29.89
CA ASP A 40 15.10 9.89 -30.31
C ASP A 40 15.36 8.69 -29.38
N PHE A 41 16.59 8.54 -28.87
CA PHE A 41 16.91 7.55 -27.84
C PHE A 41 16.14 7.79 -26.54
N LEU A 42 16.06 9.06 -26.08
CA LEU A 42 15.32 9.40 -24.86
C LEU A 42 13.80 9.20 -24.98
N LYS A 43 13.26 9.00 -26.19
CA LYS A 43 11.83 8.69 -26.38
C LYS A 43 11.49 7.25 -26.05
N THR A 44 12.42 6.31 -26.14
CA THR A 44 12.15 4.88 -25.92
C THR A 44 13.24 4.26 -25.06
N GLN A 45 12.88 3.85 -23.84
CA GLN A 45 13.86 3.39 -22.86
C GLN A 45 13.32 2.18 -22.09
N TRP A 46 14.22 1.26 -21.75
CA TRP A 46 13.95 0.19 -20.80
C TRP A 46 14.60 0.53 -19.47
N TRP A 47 13.85 0.37 -18.40
CA TRP A 47 14.31 0.54 -17.04
C TRP A 47 14.18 -0.80 -16.32
N LEU A 48 15.28 -1.20 -15.69
CA LEU A 48 15.32 -2.35 -14.79
C LEU A 48 15.71 -1.82 -13.41
N GLY A 49 14.86 -2.08 -12.42
CA GLY A 49 15.04 -1.66 -11.04
C GLY A 49 14.82 -2.80 -10.07
N ILE A 50 15.25 -2.58 -8.84
CA ILE A 50 14.92 -3.43 -7.69
C ILE A 50 14.08 -2.57 -6.75
N ARG A 51 13.05 -3.16 -6.17
CA ARG A 51 12.17 -2.53 -5.20
C ARG A 51 12.18 -3.33 -3.91
N GLY A 52 12.14 -2.65 -2.78
CA GLY A 52 11.96 -3.28 -1.48
C GLY A 52 11.46 -2.29 -0.47
N GLY A 53 10.75 -2.78 0.54
CA GLY A 53 10.11 -1.94 1.53
C GLY A 53 9.50 -2.73 2.67
N ILE A 54 9.11 -1.99 3.70
CA ILE A 54 8.39 -2.49 4.86
C ILE A 54 6.90 -2.13 4.67
N ASN A 55 6.00 -3.04 5.01
CA ASN A 55 4.57 -2.81 4.97
C ASN A 55 3.94 -3.07 6.33
N PHE A 56 2.91 -2.30 6.67
CA PHE A 56 2.09 -2.54 7.85
C PHE A 56 0.69 -2.91 7.37
N THR A 57 0.09 -3.92 8.01
CA THR A 57 -1.21 -4.45 7.60
C THR A 57 -2.24 -4.19 8.68
N ASN A 58 -3.46 -3.84 8.28
CA ASN A 58 -4.63 -3.83 9.14
C ASN A 58 -5.67 -4.80 8.56
N VAL A 59 -6.21 -5.66 9.40
CA VAL A 59 -7.12 -6.73 8.99
C VAL A 59 -8.54 -6.37 9.39
N THR A 60 -9.44 -6.33 8.41
CA THR A 60 -10.88 -6.21 8.64
C THR A 60 -11.55 -7.50 8.16
N PRO A 61 -11.92 -8.42 9.08
CA PRO A 61 -12.60 -9.65 8.71
C PRO A 61 -13.95 -9.35 8.06
N ILE A 62 -14.19 -9.88 6.86
CA ILE A 62 -15.50 -9.77 6.17
C ILE A 62 -16.50 -10.77 6.78
N ASN A 63 -16.04 -12.01 6.97
CA ASN A 63 -16.82 -13.09 7.57
C ASN A 63 -16.01 -13.68 8.72
N ARG A 64 -16.69 -14.00 9.83
CA ARG A 64 -16.11 -14.70 10.97
C ARG A 64 -16.73 -16.08 11.04
N PHE A 65 -15.88 -17.11 11.11
CA PHE A 65 -16.33 -18.49 11.27
C PHE A 65 -15.78 -19.02 12.59
N SER A 66 -16.65 -19.68 13.35
CA SER A 66 -16.28 -20.40 14.57
C SER A 66 -16.62 -21.88 14.40
N GLY A 67 -15.73 -22.74 14.87
CA GLY A 67 -16.02 -24.18 15.00
C GLY A 67 -16.87 -24.52 16.22
N PHE A 68 -17.12 -23.53 17.09
CA PHE A 68 -17.93 -23.64 18.29
C PHE A 68 -19.11 -22.69 18.19
N ASN A 69 -20.32 -23.21 18.40
CA ASN A 69 -21.52 -22.39 18.54
C ASN A 69 -21.85 -22.26 20.03
N PRO A 70 -21.80 -21.06 20.61
CA PRO A 70 -22.03 -20.91 22.04
C PRO A 70 -23.49 -21.19 22.40
N VAL A 71 -23.71 -22.00 23.44
CA VAL A 71 -25.06 -22.36 23.89
C VAL A 71 -25.58 -21.38 24.95
N ASN A 72 -24.68 -20.76 25.72
CA ASN A 72 -24.99 -19.98 26.91
C ASN A 72 -24.28 -18.60 26.96
N TYR A 73 -23.63 -18.17 25.88
CA TYR A 73 -22.99 -16.85 25.79
C TYR A 73 -23.07 -16.27 24.37
N SER A 74 -22.79 -14.97 24.21
CA SER A 74 -22.89 -14.29 22.92
C SER A 74 -21.74 -14.68 21.98
N GLU A 75 -22.00 -14.76 20.68
CA GLU A 75 -20.97 -15.01 19.66
C GLU A 75 -19.87 -13.94 19.66
N GLU A 76 -20.17 -12.72 20.13
CA GLU A 76 -19.22 -11.62 20.29
C GLU A 76 -18.05 -11.97 21.22
N SER A 77 -18.24 -12.86 22.21
CA SER A 77 -17.14 -13.28 23.09
C SER A 77 -16.18 -14.28 22.43
N LEU A 78 -16.51 -14.78 21.23
CA LEU A 78 -15.61 -15.61 20.42
C LEU A 78 -14.78 -14.78 19.44
N GLU A 79 -14.94 -13.46 19.45
CA GLU A 79 -14.27 -12.59 18.51
C GLU A 79 -12.76 -12.58 18.72
N LYS A 80 -12.05 -12.66 17.59
CA LYS A 80 -10.61 -12.41 17.53
C LYS A 80 -10.39 -10.91 17.40
N GLU A 81 -9.50 -10.40 18.24
CA GLU A 81 -9.02 -9.03 18.17
C GLU A 81 -7.73 -9.01 17.37
N TYR A 82 -7.75 -8.36 16.21
CA TYR A 82 -6.59 -8.27 15.32
C TYR A 82 -5.75 -7.04 15.65
N LYS A 83 -4.43 -7.21 15.72
CA LYS A 83 -3.47 -6.12 15.92
C LYS A 83 -3.37 -5.27 14.65
N SER A 84 -3.56 -3.96 14.79
CA SER A 84 -3.54 -3.01 13.67
C SER A 84 -2.18 -2.33 13.54
N PHE A 85 -1.50 -2.56 12.40
CA PHE A 85 -0.22 -1.91 12.06
C PHE A 85 0.94 -2.15 13.05
N GLU A 86 0.88 -3.21 13.86
CA GLU A 86 1.95 -3.53 14.81
C GLU A 86 3.04 -4.41 14.20
N ASN A 87 2.64 -5.37 13.38
CA ASN A 87 3.55 -6.39 12.84
C ASN A 87 4.09 -5.94 11.46
N PRO A 88 5.38 -5.55 11.35
CA PRO A 88 5.96 -5.16 10.08
C PRO A 88 6.09 -6.39 9.18
N GLY A 89 5.60 -6.26 7.95
CA GLY A 89 5.88 -7.15 6.84
C GLY A 89 6.99 -6.59 5.95
N PHE A 90 7.39 -7.38 4.97
CA PHE A 90 8.44 -7.00 4.03
C PHE A 90 8.04 -7.35 2.60
N ASN A 91 8.47 -6.51 1.66
CA ASN A 91 8.37 -6.81 0.25
C ASN A 91 9.71 -6.60 -0.46
N ILE A 92 9.95 -7.41 -1.49
CA ILE A 92 11.09 -7.29 -2.39
C ILE A 92 10.69 -7.75 -3.77
N GLY A 93 11.18 -7.06 -4.80
CA GLY A 93 10.85 -7.39 -6.17
C GLY A 93 11.72 -6.68 -7.19
N MET A 94 11.37 -6.90 -8.45
CA MET A 94 11.98 -6.23 -9.59
C MET A 94 10.97 -5.22 -10.16
N ASP A 95 11.47 -4.16 -10.81
CA ASP A 95 10.68 -3.25 -11.64
C ASP A 95 11.21 -3.33 -13.07
N ILE A 96 10.35 -3.72 -13.99
CA ILE A 96 10.65 -3.76 -15.42
C ILE A 96 9.70 -2.77 -16.08
N THR A 97 10.25 -1.67 -16.57
CA THR A 97 9.47 -0.59 -17.17
C THR A 97 9.94 -0.29 -18.59
N PHE A 98 9.02 -0.40 -19.54
CA PHE A 98 9.20 0.10 -20.90
C PHE A 98 8.59 1.49 -21.01
N TYR A 99 9.40 2.50 -21.29
CA TYR A 99 8.98 3.88 -21.49
C TYR A 99 8.94 4.21 -22.99
N HIS A 100 7.84 4.82 -23.44
CA HIS A 100 7.71 5.38 -24.77
C HIS A 100 6.96 6.73 -24.75
N ALA A 101 7.65 7.80 -25.15
CA ALA A 101 7.10 9.13 -25.42
C ALA A 101 6.26 9.80 -24.29
N GLY A 102 6.43 9.40 -23.03
CA GLY A 102 5.70 9.92 -21.86
C GLY A 102 4.74 8.92 -21.23
N PHE A 103 4.54 7.77 -21.88
CA PHE A 103 3.86 6.62 -21.31
C PHE A 103 4.86 5.58 -20.90
N SER A 104 4.56 4.85 -19.83
CA SER A 104 5.33 3.66 -19.48
C SER A 104 4.41 2.48 -19.25
N ILE A 105 4.83 1.30 -19.69
CA ILE A 105 4.23 0.03 -19.31
C ILE A 105 5.20 -0.63 -18.35
N SER A 106 4.70 -0.99 -17.18
CA SER A 106 5.51 -1.52 -16.09
C SER A 106 4.93 -2.82 -15.60
N THR A 107 5.81 -3.79 -15.35
CA THR A 107 5.50 -4.91 -14.47
C THR A 107 6.51 -4.92 -13.34
N PHE A 108 6.05 -5.23 -12.14
CA PHE A 108 6.89 -5.17 -10.96
C PHE A 108 6.67 -6.41 -10.08
N PRO A 109 7.15 -7.61 -10.51
CA PRO A 109 6.95 -8.83 -9.76
C PRO A 109 7.61 -8.74 -8.38
N SER A 110 6.92 -9.17 -7.33
CA SER A 110 7.46 -9.13 -5.96
C SER A 110 7.00 -10.26 -5.08
N PHE A 111 7.85 -10.60 -4.12
CA PHE A 111 7.48 -11.33 -2.93
C PHE A 111 6.96 -10.35 -1.88
N PHE A 112 5.79 -10.62 -1.33
CA PHE A 112 5.11 -9.79 -0.33
C PHE A 112 4.82 -10.63 0.91
N ILE A 113 5.27 -10.17 2.07
CA ILE A 113 5.04 -10.85 3.35
C ILE A 113 4.12 -9.98 4.20
N HIS A 114 3.00 -10.54 4.61
CA HIS A 114 2.08 -9.93 5.58
C HIS A 114 2.20 -10.65 6.91
N ASN A 115 2.55 -9.90 7.96
CA ASN A 115 2.54 -10.39 9.32
C ASN A 115 1.29 -9.85 10.02
N LEU A 116 0.53 -10.76 10.62
CA LEU A 116 -0.77 -10.52 11.25
C LEU A 116 -0.71 -11.08 12.67
N GLY A 117 -1.14 -10.31 13.65
CA GLY A 117 -1.27 -10.77 15.03
C GLY A 117 -2.73 -10.73 15.44
N TYR A 118 -3.18 -11.72 16.22
CA TYR A 118 -4.49 -11.63 16.87
C TYR A 118 -4.48 -12.26 18.26
N GLU A 119 -5.31 -11.71 19.13
CA GLU A 119 -5.56 -12.24 20.47
C GLU A 119 -6.98 -12.82 20.53
N SER A 120 -7.14 -13.90 21.31
CA SER A 120 -8.45 -14.48 21.62
C SER A 120 -8.50 -14.81 23.09
N ASN A 121 -9.42 -14.16 23.80
CA ASN A 121 -9.70 -14.42 25.20
C ASN A 121 -11.04 -15.16 25.28
N ARG A 122 -11.09 -16.30 25.95
CA ARG A 122 -12.34 -16.97 26.26
C ARG A 122 -12.44 -17.18 27.75
N LEU A 123 -13.57 -16.75 28.29
CA LEU A 123 -13.94 -16.96 29.67
C LEU A 123 -15.26 -17.74 29.66
N TRP A 124 -15.27 -18.86 30.37
CA TRP A 124 -16.47 -19.60 30.68
C TRP A 124 -16.58 -19.69 32.20
N GLU A 125 -17.77 -19.35 32.70
CA GLU A 125 -18.13 -19.42 34.10
C GLU A 125 -19.37 -20.34 34.22
N GLY A 126 -19.27 -21.35 35.07
CA GLY A 126 -20.36 -22.27 35.41
C GLY A 126 -21.16 -21.78 36.61
N ASP A 127 -22.13 -22.60 37.03
CA ASP A 127 -23.05 -22.23 38.12
C ASP A 127 -22.37 -22.24 39.51
N ALA A 128 -21.28 -22.98 39.67
CA ALA A 128 -20.47 -22.98 40.88
C ALA A 128 -19.25 -22.05 40.75
N ALA A 129 -18.87 -21.37 41.84
CA ALA A 129 -17.72 -20.47 41.86
C ALA A 129 -16.36 -21.14 41.53
N ALA A 130 -16.29 -22.48 41.60
CA ALA A 130 -15.12 -23.26 41.22
C ALA A 130 -15.07 -23.60 39.71
N ASP A 131 -16.19 -23.45 38.99
CA ASP A 131 -16.31 -23.80 37.58
C ASP A 131 -15.93 -22.58 36.72
N ARG A 132 -14.63 -22.29 36.67
CA ARG A 132 -14.09 -21.23 35.81
C ARG A 132 -13.08 -21.80 34.84
N TYR A 133 -13.27 -21.53 33.56
CA TYR A 133 -12.32 -21.83 32.51
C TYR A 133 -11.95 -20.55 31.78
N GLU A 134 -10.69 -20.16 31.87
CA GLU A 134 -10.14 -19.00 31.17
C GLU A 134 -9.02 -19.44 30.25
N THR A 135 -9.07 -19.03 28.99
CA THR A 135 -8.00 -19.26 28.04
C THR A 135 -7.69 -17.98 27.28
N LYS A 136 -6.40 -17.68 27.18
CA LYS A 136 -5.88 -16.57 26.39
C LYS A 136 -4.90 -17.13 25.37
N TYR A 137 -5.13 -16.84 24.10
CA TYR A 137 -4.23 -17.19 23.01
C TYR A 137 -3.71 -15.92 22.35
N SER A 138 -2.39 -15.84 22.17
CA SER A 138 -1.78 -14.89 21.26
C SER A 138 -1.28 -15.64 20.04
N VAL A 139 -1.64 -15.17 18.85
CA VAL A 139 -1.26 -15.82 17.60
C VAL A 139 -0.61 -14.84 16.67
N ASP A 140 0.56 -15.22 16.15
CA ASP A 140 1.22 -14.53 15.06
C ASP A 140 1.14 -15.38 13.79
N GLN A 141 0.82 -14.74 12.68
CA GLN A 141 0.62 -15.38 11.39
C GLN A 141 1.37 -14.60 10.31
N SER A 142 2.19 -15.32 9.55
CA SER A 142 2.92 -14.77 8.40
C SER A 142 2.38 -15.38 7.12
N ILE A 143 1.95 -14.55 6.18
CA ILE A 143 1.41 -14.98 4.88
C ILE A 143 2.26 -14.37 3.77
N THR A 144 2.78 -15.22 2.89
CA THR A 144 3.63 -14.81 1.77
C THR A 144 2.87 -14.94 0.46
N PHE A 145 2.94 -13.89 -0.35
CA PHE A 145 2.40 -13.82 -1.70
C PHE A 145 3.48 -13.55 -2.73
N ILE A 146 3.24 -14.00 -3.95
CA ILE A 146 3.94 -13.56 -5.16
C ILE A 146 2.97 -12.70 -5.94
N ASP A 147 3.29 -11.43 -6.11
CA ASP A 147 2.49 -10.48 -6.87
C ASP A 147 3.05 -10.34 -8.29
N LEU A 148 2.15 -10.44 -9.28
CA LEU A 148 2.41 -10.14 -10.69
C LEU A 148 1.53 -8.97 -11.15
N PRO A 149 1.98 -7.74 -10.92
CA PRO A 149 1.27 -6.54 -11.36
C PRO A 149 1.67 -6.12 -12.77
N VAL A 150 0.70 -5.57 -13.50
CA VAL A 150 0.90 -4.89 -14.78
C VAL A 150 0.20 -3.54 -14.70
N ALA A 151 0.94 -2.48 -15.02
CA ALA A 151 0.42 -1.12 -14.93
C ALA A 151 0.91 -0.23 -16.07
N VAL A 152 0.12 0.78 -16.37
CA VAL A 152 0.47 1.88 -17.25
C VAL A 152 0.72 3.11 -16.39
N LYS A 153 1.85 3.77 -16.61
CA LYS A 153 2.25 5.03 -15.99
C LYS A 153 2.18 6.15 -17.03
N TYR A 154 1.70 7.31 -16.62
CA TYR A 154 1.76 8.54 -17.42
C TYR A 154 2.52 9.63 -16.66
N ASP A 155 3.59 10.13 -17.26
CA ASP A 155 4.44 11.16 -16.68
C ASP A 155 3.80 12.54 -16.87
N ILE A 156 3.47 13.23 -15.77
CA ILE A 156 2.83 14.57 -15.82
C ILE A 156 3.86 15.62 -16.27
N LEU A 157 5.10 15.52 -15.77
CA LEU A 157 6.18 16.46 -16.08
C LEU A 157 7.39 15.72 -16.65
N LYS A 158 7.98 16.28 -17.71
CA LYS A 158 9.16 15.72 -18.41
C LYS A 158 10.49 16.29 -17.89
N ASN A 159 10.60 16.48 -16.58
CA ASN A 159 11.76 17.09 -15.93
C ASN A 159 12.62 16.05 -15.18
N LYS A 160 13.62 16.52 -14.41
CA LYS A 160 14.48 15.65 -13.56
C LYS A 160 13.68 14.88 -12.52
N VAL A 161 12.65 15.52 -11.95
CA VAL A 161 11.64 14.87 -11.11
C VAL A 161 10.42 14.59 -11.98
N ARG A 162 10.00 13.33 -12.03
CA ARG A 162 8.89 12.87 -12.87
C ARG A 162 7.76 12.36 -12.00
N PRO A 163 6.86 13.26 -11.55
CA PRO A 163 5.60 12.81 -10.99
C PRO A 163 4.81 12.08 -12.08
N PHE A 164 4.24 10.94 -11.72
CA PHE A 164 3.47 10.11 -12.62
C PHE A 164 2.16 9.68 -11.95
N VAL A 165 1.15 9.41 -12.76
CA VAL A 165 -0.04 8.67 -12.35
C VAL A 165 0.06 7.26 -12.89
N MET A 166 -0.43 6.28 -12.12
CA MET A 166 -0.39 4.88 -12.48
C MET A 166 -1.79 4.27 -12.36
N ALA A 167 -2.17 3.49 -13.36
CA ALA A 167 -3.33 2.62 -13.31
C ALA A 167 -2.93 1.22 -13.77
N GLY A 168 -3.44 0.19 -13.13
CA GLY A 168 -3.05 -1.17 -13.43
C GLY A 168 -3.90 -2.20 -12.70
N ALA A 169 -3.56 -3.46 -12.93
CA ALA A 169 -4.13 -4.60 -12.25
C ALA A 169 -2.99 -5.46 -11.71
N PHE A 170 -3.30 -6.25 -10.69
CA PHE A 170 -2.36 -7.21 -10.13
C PHE A 170 -3.05 -8.53 -9.86
N TYR A 171 -2.25 -9.59 -9.91
CA TYR A 171 -2.66 -10.90 -9.49
C TYR A 171 -1.66 -11.43 -8.46
N SER A 172 -2.18 -11.96 -7.36
CA SER A 172 -1.38 -12.41 -6.21
C SER A 172 -1.57 -13.91 -5.99
N PHE A 173 -0.47 -14.65 -5.98
CA PHE A 173 -0.45 -16.08 -5.66
C PHE A 173 -0.01 -16.25 -4.21
N LYS A 174 -0.81 -16.95 -3.39
CA LYS A 174 -0.38 -17.34 -2.05
C LYS A 174 0.72 -18.42 -2.17
N PHE A 175 1.90 -18.12 -1.68
CA PHE A 175 3.06 -19.01 -1.72
C PHE A 175 3.22 -19.80 -0.42
N ALA A 176 3.13 -19.12 0.72
CA ALA A 176 3.31 -19.74 2.04
C ALA A 176 2.40 -19.10 3.08
N ALA A 177 2.08 -19.85 4.12
CA ALA A 177 1.37 -19.35 5.29
C ALA A 177 1.85 -20.10 6.53
N ASN A 178 2.44 -19.37 7.47
CA ASN A 178 2.94 -19.88 8.74
C ASN A 178 2.13 -19.29 9.88
N LYS A 179 1.85 -20.08 10.90
CA LYS A 179 1.10 -19.67 12.09
C LYS A 179 1.84 -20.18 13.33
N GLU A 180 2.04 -19.29 14.28
CA GLU A 180 2.68 -19.53 15.56
C GLU A 180 1.72 -19.15 16.68
N VAL A 181 1.64 -19.98 17.71
CA VAL A 181 0.77 -19.77 18.89
C VAL A 181 1.68 -19.63 20.09
N ASN A 182 1.51 -18.51 20.80
CA ASN A 182 2.26 -18.14 22.00
C ASN A 182 1.38 -18.28 23.25
#